data_AF-A0A317EWC2-F1
#
_entry.id   AF-A0A317EWC2-F1
#
_cell.length_a   1.000
_cell.length_b   1.000
_cell.length_c   1.000
_cell.angle_alpha   90.00
_cell.angle_beta   90.00
_cell.angle_gamma   90.00
#
_symmetry.space_group_name_H-M   'P 1'
#
loop_
_entity.id
_entity.type
_entity.pdbx_description
1 polymer ?
#
loop_
_entity_poly.entity_id
_entity_poly.type
_entity_poly.pdbx_seq_one_letter_code
_entity_poly.pdbx_strand_id
1 'polypeptide(L)'
;MIELAQSRPGQKLENGSHPSLEINLLGTYSNAGFGAATLFTLGQHIRQGDYLLKNPEMTFMMIDGRQHADGYEFVVATPCRFINEAVDVFEDSIEFQNDSDGMAINELDLHRKHIAFAENWLEKLEGQGFLDPF
;
A
#
# COMPACT_ATOMS: atom_id res chain seq x y z
N MET A 1 -0.99 -9.44 7.11
CA MET A 1 -0.16 -8.30 6.63
C MET A 1 -0.33 -7.03 7.47
N ILE A 2 -1.55 -6.59 7.75
CA ILE A 2 -1.81 -5.35 8.52
C ILE A 2 -1.23 -5.42 9.94
N GLU A 3 -1.45 -6.52 10.64
CA GLU A 3 -0.93 -6.75 11.99
C GLU A 3 0.61 -6.79 12.01
N LEU A 4 1.21 -7.33 10.95
CA LEU A 4 2.65 -7.35 10.74
C LEU A 4 3.21 -5.93 10.57
N ALA A 5 2.60 -5.15 9.68
CA ALA A 5 2.98 -3.77 9.38
C ALA A 5 2.82 -2.81 10.57
N GLN A 6 1.80 -3.03 11.42
CA GLN A 6 1.59 -2.26 12.64
C GLN A 6 2.59 -2.60 13.75
N SER A 7 3.12 -3.83 13.77
CA SER A 7 4.00 -4.31 14.85
C SER A 7 5.46 -3.87 14.69
N ARG A 8 5.93 -3.61 13.45
CA ARG A 8 7.32 -3.23 13.13
C ARG A 8 7.37 -2.38 11.84
N PRO A 9 7.77 -1.10 11.91
CA PRO A 9 8.02 -0.31 10.70
C PRO A 9 9.19 -0.92 9.91
N GLY A 10 9.06 -1.03 8.58
CA GLY A 10 10.13 -1.50 7.70
C GLY A 10 10.30 -3.00 7.68
N GLN A 11 9.20 -3.74 7.52
CA GLN A 11 9.27 -5.19 7.44
C GLN A 11 9.58 -5.64 6.01
N LYS A 12 10.66 -6.40 5.85
CA LYS A 12 11.05 -7.03 4.59
C LYS A 12 10.64 -8.50 4.60
N LEU A 13 9.91 -8.92 3.57
CA LEU A 13 9.53 -10.29 3.30
C LEU A 13 10.40 -10.81 2.16
N GLU A 14 11.05 -11.95 2.36
CA GLU A 14 11.89 -12.59 1.36
C GLU A 14 11.22 -13.90 0.92
N ASN A 15 11.15 -14.11 -0.39
CA ASN A 15 10.81 -15.40 -0.95
C ASN A 15 11.84 -15.72 -2.03
N GLY A 16 12.65 -16.77 -1.83
CA GLY A 16 13.97 -16.97 -2.45
C GLY A 16 14.06 -16.97 -3.98
N SER A 17 12.94 -16.97 -4.70
CA SER A 17 12.88 -16.85 -6.17
C SER A 17 12.39 -15.48 -6.68
N HIS A 18 12.00 -14.56 -5.79
CA HIS A 18 11.36 -13.29 -6.13
C HIS A 18 12.02 -12.09 -5.45
N PRO A 19 11.90 -10.89 -6.03
CA PRO A 19 12.28 -9.66 -5.33
C PRO A 19 11.56 -9.56 -3.99
N SER A 20 12.28 -9.15 -2.95
CA SER A 20 11.71 -8.97 -1.63
C SER A 20 10.60 -7.93 -1.64
N LEU A 21 9.55 -8.20 -0.87
CA LEU A 21 8.46 -7.27 -0.63
C LEU A 21 8.71 -6.53 0.69
N GLU A 22 8.74 -5.21 0.65
CA GLU A 22 8.87 -4.37 1.83
C GLU A 22 7.56 -3.70 2.18
N ILE A 23 7.26 -3.65 3.48
CA ILE A 23 6.07 -3.04 4.03
C ILE A 23 6.48 -1.97 5.03
N ASN A 24 6.09 -0.72 4.77
CA ASN A 24 6.45 0.42 5.61
C ASN A 24 5.21 1.14 6.12
N LEU A 25 5.17 1.42 7.43
CA LEU A 25 4.19 2.34 8.01
C LEU A 25 4.64 3.79 7.72
N LEU A 26 3.80 4.56 7.03
CA LEU A 26 4.07 5.98 6.76
C LEU A 26 3.50 6.89 7.85
N GLY A 27 2.37 6.52 8.45
CA GLY A 27 1.71 7.33 9.47
C GLY A 27 0.26 6.93 9.70
N THR A 28 -0.35 7.58 10.69
CA THR A 28 -1.76 7.38 11.06
C THR A 28 -2.46 8.73 11.15
N TYR A 29 -3.64 8.80 10.55
CA TYR A 29 -4.51 9.97 10.47
C TYR A 29 -5.77 9.67 11.28
N SER A 30 -5.99 10.39 12.37
CA SER A 30 -7.07 10.12 13.31
C SER A 30 -8.47 10.48 12.80
N ASN A 31 -8.56 11.24 11.70
CA ASN A 31 -9.82 11.84 11.27
C ASN A 31 -9.94 11.87 9.74
N ALA A 32 -9.91 10.71 9.09
CA ALA A 32 -10.02 10.61 7.62
C ALA A 32 -11.48 10.71 7.11
N GLY A 33 -12.41 11.26 7.90
CA GLY A 33 -13.85 11.29 7.60
C GLY A 33 -14.58 9.94 7.71
N PHE A 34 -13.86 8.81 7.63
CA PHE A 34 -14.38 7.45 7.70
C PHE A 34 -13.82 6.63 8.88
N GLY A 35 -13.08 7.28 9.78
CA GLY A 35 -12.39 6.65 10.90
C GLY A 35 -10.90 6.98 10.93
N ALA A 36 -10.16 6.30 11.81
CA ALA A 36 -8.70 6.38 11.84
C ALA A 36 -8.14 5.63 10.63
N ALA A 37 -7.37 6.32 9.80
CA ALA A 37 -6.69 5.76 8.64
C ALA A 37 -5.21 5.58 8.92
N THR A 38 -4.62 4.48 8.46
CA THR A 38 -3.19 4.22 8.55
C THR A 38 -2.63 4.04 7.15
N LEU A 39 -1.55 4.75 6.83
CA LEU A 39 -0.90 4.66 5.54
C LEU A 39 0.25 3.66 5.59
N PHE A 40 0.25 2.73 4.65
CA PHE A 40 1.34 1.78 4.46
C PHE A 40 1.84 1.81 3.02
N THR A 41 3.14 1.65 2.80
CA THR A 41 3.65 1.27 1.48
C THR A 41 3.88 -0.22 1.41
N LEU A 42 3.62 -0.77 0.23
CA LEU A 42 4.12 -2.04 -0.22
C LEU A 42 5.05 -1.75 -1.39
N GLY A 43 6.28 -2.26 -1.36
CA GLY A 43 7.25 -2.02 -2.43
C GLY A 43 8.13 -3.23 -2.72
N GLN A 44 8.36 -3.51 -4.00
CA GLN A 44 9.40 -4.45 -4.41
C GLN A 44 10.67 -3.69 -4.79
N HIS A 45 11.80 -4.17 -4.26
CA HIS A 45 13.11 -3.63 -4.60
C HIS A 45 13.79 -4.51 -5.64
N ILE A 46 14.05 -3.94 -6.82
CA ILE A 46 14.76 -4.62 -7.90
C ILE A 46 16.15 -4.00 -8.00
N ARG A 47 17.19 -4.83 -7.97
CA ARG A 47 18.56 -4.40 -8.21
C ARG A 47 18.83 -4.33 -9.70
N GLN A 48 19.20 -3.15 -10.20
CA GLN A 48 19.62 -2.93 -11.58
C GLN A 48 21.03 -2.34 -11.59
N GLY A 49 22.03 -3.22 -11.79
CA GLY A 49 23.44 -2.85 -11.59
C GLY A 49 23.71 -2.49 -10.13
N ASP A 50 24.24 -1.28 -9.91
CA ASP A 50 24.53 -0.73 -8.58
C ASP A 50 23.32 -0.03 -7.93
N TYR A 51 22.23 0.15 -8.66
CA TYR A 51 21.04 0.84 -8.19
C TYR A 51 20.01 -0.13 -7.60
N LEU A 52 19.37 0.28 -6.51
CA LEU A 52 18.18 -0.37 -5.96
C LEU A 52 16.98 0.49 -6.34
N LEU A 53 16.07 -0.06 -7.14
CA LEU A 53 14.90 0.65 -7.64
C LEU A 53 13.63 0.13 -6.97
N LYS A 54 12.75 1.05 -6.57
CA LYS A 54 11.38 0.77 -6.15
C LYS A 54 10.52 0.50 -7.38
N ASN A 55 10.19 -0.77 -7.60
CA ASN A 55 9.47 -1.19 -8.79
C ASN A 55 8.66 -2.47 -8.56
N PRO A 56 7.32 -2.38 -8.43
CA PRO A 56 6.54 -1.18 -8.11
C PRO A 56 6.51 -0.89 -6.59
N GLU A 57 6.22 0.36 -6.20
CA GLU A 57 5.80 0.73 -4.85
C GLU A 57 4.40 1.36 -4.88
N MET A 58 3.51 0.90 -4.00
CA MET A 58 2.15 1.43 -3.86
C MET A 58 1.88 1.76 -2.40
N THR A 59 1.28 2.92 -2.17
CA THR A 59 0.78 3.30 -0.84
C THR A 59 -0.69 2.99 -0.75
N PHE A 60 -1.09 2.37 0.36
CA PHE A 60 -2.45 2.06 0.71
C PHE A 60 -2.86 2.84 1.94
N MET A 61 -4.05 3.42 1.88
CA MET A 61 -4.78 3.87 3.04
C MET A 61 -5.60 2.71 3.58
N MET A 62 -5.35 2.36 4.84
CA MET A 62 -6.04 1.31 5.56
C MET A 62 -6.96 1.92 6.62
N ILE A 63 -8.24 1.60 6.57
CA ILE A 63 -9.20 1.93 7.64
C ILE A 63 -9.58 0.62 8.31
N ASP A 64 -9.29 0.50 9.60
CA ASP A 64 -9.60 -0.69 10.38
C ASP A 64 -10.86 -0.44 11.22
N GLY A 65 -12.01 -0.91 10.72
CA GLY A 65 -13.30 -0.81 11.39
C GLY A 65 -13.65 -2.01 12.27
N ARG A 66 -12.68 -2.91 12.53
CA ARG A 66 -12.92 -4.14 13.29
C ARG A 66 -13.40 -3.86 14.72
N GLN A 67 -14.44 -4.57 15.15
CA GLN A 67 -14.80 -4.69 16.57
C GLN A 67 -14.20 -5.93 17.23
N HIS A 68 -13.84 -6.92 16.41
CA HIS A 68 -13.25 -8.20 16.79
C HIS A 68 -12.11 -8.55 15.84
N ALA A 69 -11.15 -9.37 16.30
CA ALA A 69 -9.91 -9.63 15.56
C ALA A 69 -10.14 -10.29 14.18
N ASP A 70 -11.21 -11.07 14.06
CA ASP A 70 -11.62 -11.84 12.89
C ASP A 70 -12.49 -11.06 11.88
N GLY A 71 -12.93 -9.84 12.22
CA GLY A 71 -13.82 -9.01 11.39
C GLY A 71 -13.15 -8.36 10.17
N TYR A 72 -12.32 -9.10 9.42
CA TYR A 72 -11.53 -8.57 8.31
C TYR A 72 -12.38 -7.92 7.20
N GLU A 73 -13.67 -8.22 7.10
CA GLU A 73 -14.63 -7.56 6.21
C GLU A 73 -14.84 -6.06 6.52
N PHE A 74 -14.48 -5.62 7.73
CA PHE A 74 -14.54 -4.21 8.14
C PHE A 74 -13.23 -3.46 7.93
N VAL A 75 -12.25 -4.12 7.32
CA VAL A 75 -10.99 -3.50 6.94
C VAL A 75 -11.09 -3.05 5.49
N VAL A 76 -10.88 -1.76 5.25
CA VAL A 76 -10.86 -1.18 3.90
C VAL A 76 -9.43 -0.79 3.56
N ALA A 77 -8.94 -1.31 2.43
CA ALA A 77 -7.66 -0.93 1.82
C ALA A 77 -7.93 -0.12 0.55
N THR A 78 -7.39 1.08 0.46
CA THR A 78 -7.58 1.96 -0.70
C THR A 78 -6.23 2.45 -1.22
N PRO A 79 -5.85 2.16 -2.47
CA PRO A 79 -4.59 2.63 -3.01
C PRO A 79 -4.65 4.16 -3.21
N CYS A 80 -3.65 4.88 -2.72
CA CYS A 80 -3.60 6.34 -2.78
C CYS A 80 -2.45 6.86 -3.66
N ARG A 81 -1.29 6.21 -3.63
CA ARG A 81 -0.07 6.61 -4.35
C ARG A 81 0.56 5.44 -5.08
N PHE A 82 1.11 5.68 -6.27
CA PHE A 82 1.88 4.73 -7.06
C PHE A 82 3.24 5.31 -7.45
N ILE A 83 4.30 4.52 -7.31
CA ILE A 83 5.66 4.87 -7.69
C ILE A 83 6.26 3.73 -8.52
N ASN A 84 6.86 4.09 -9.65
CA ASN A 84 7.72 3.21 -10.43
C ASN A 84 8.97 3.97 -10.91
N GLU A 85 10.07 3.78 -10.18
CA GLU A 85 11.33 4.48 -10.47
C GLU A 85 11.98 4.03 -11.78
N ALA A 86 11.66 2.83 -12.28
CA ALA A 86 12.24 2.34 -13.53
C ALA A 86 11.72 3.08 -14.77
N VAL A 87 10.57 3.75 -14.65
CA VAL A 87 9.93 4.52 -15.74
C VAL A 87 9.59 5.96 -15.33
N ASP A 88 10.16 6.45 -14.22
CA ASP A 88 9.98 7.82 -13.71
C ASP A 88 8.50 8.19 -13.47
N VAL A 89 7.71 7.25 -12.95
CA VAL A 89 6.28 7.45 -12.65
C VAL A 89 6.08 7.69 -11.15
N PHE A 90 5.45 8.82 -10.82
CA PHE A 90 5.08 9.22 -9.47
C PHE A 90 3.66 9.80 -9.50
N GLU A 91 2.70 9.06 -8.97
CA GLU A 91 1.28 9.37 -9.11
C GLU A 91 0.57 9.36 -7.75
N ASP A 92 -0.17 10.44 -7.45
CA ASP A 92 -1.00 10.60 -6.25
C ASP A 92 -2.47 10.72 -6.67
N SER A 93 -3.24 9.66 -6.45
CA SER A 93 -4.69 9.63 -6.73
C SER A 93 -5.55 10.20 -5.60
N ILE A 94 -4.98 10.22 -4.38
CA ILE A 94 -5.60 10.76 -3.18
C ILE A 94 -4.59 11.69 -2.50
N GLU A 95 -5.01 12.93 -2.25
CA GLU A 95 -4.24 13.90 -1.49
C GLU A 95 -4.74 13.99 -0.04
N PHE A 96 -3.79 14.00 0.89
CA PHE A 96 -4.02 14.22 2.31
C PHE A 96 -3.68 15.68 2.63
N GLN A 97 -4.67 16.46 3.06
CA GLN A 97 -4.43 17.87 3.38
C GLN A 97 -3.86 18.01 4.80
N ASN A 98 -2.81 18.82 4.95
CA ASN A 98 -2.07 18.95 6.22
C ASN A 98 -2.83 19.72 7.32
N ASP A 99 -3.80 20.56 6.95
CA ASP A 99 -4.46 21.50 7.89
C ASP A 99 -5.97 21.29 8.05
N SER A 100 -6.56 20.39 7.25
CA SER A 100 -7.93 19.94 7.46
C SER A 100 -7.92 18.43 7.39
N ASP A 101 -8.56 17.80 8.37
CA ASP A 101 -8.85 16.37 8.50
C ASP A 101 -9.65 15.85 7.28
N GLY A 102 -9.05 15.92 6.10
CA GLY A 102 -9.73 15.93 4.82
C GLY A 102 -8.91 15.19 3.77
N MET A 103 -9.60 14.34 3.04
CA MET A 103 -9.05 13.55 1.95
C MET A 103 -9.74 13.99 0.66
N ALA A 104 -8.96 14.28 -0.38
CA ALA A 104 -9.49 14.60 -1.70
C ALA A 104 -9.03 13.55 -2.71
N ILE A 105 -9.97 13.06 -3.53
CA ILE A 105 -9.61 12.32 -4.74
C ILE A 105 -9.17 13.36 -5.76
N ASN A 106 -7.87 13.35 -6.12
CA ASN A 106 -7.32 14.31 -7.07
C ASN A 106 -7.87 14.06 -8.47
N GLU A 107 -7.85 12.80 -8.91
CA GLU A 107 -8.30 12.40 -10.24
C GLU A 107 -8.97 11.01 -10.17
N LEU A 108 -10.28 10.97 -10.43
CA LEU A 108 -11.06 9.73 -10.32
C LEU A 108 -10.58 8.64 -11.29
N ASP A 109 -10.17 9.02 -12.50
CA ASP A 109 -9.68 8.06 -13.49
C ASP A 109 -8.30 7.52 -13.12
N LEU A 110 -7.44 8.34 -12.51
CA LEU A 110 -6.16 7.89 -11.95
C LEU A 110 -6.39 6.92 -10.79
N HIS A 111 -7.31 7.26 -9.88
CA HIS A 111 -7.67 6.39 -8.77
C HIS A 111 -8.19 5.01 -9.23
N ARG A 112 -9.03 4.99 -10.27
CA ARG A 112 -9.50 3.73 -10.88
C ARG A 112 -8.34 2.91 -11.46
N LYS A 113 -7.34 3.55 -12.09
CA LYS A 113 -6.14 2.86 -12.57
C LYS A 113 -5.32 2.30 -11.41
N HIS A 114 -5.17 3.03 -10.32
CA HIS A 114 -4.49 2.55 -9.11
C HIS A 114 -5.20 1.33 -8.51
N ILE A 115 -6.54 1.34 -8.43
CA ILE A 115 -7.32 0.18 -7.99
C ILE A 115 -7.06 -1.03 -8.89
N ALA A 116 -7.23 -0.87 -10.20
CA ALA A 116 -7.02 -1.97 -11.15
C ALA A 116 -5.59 -2.51 -11.11
N PHE A 117 -4.59 -1.63 -10.94
CA PHE A 117 -3.21 -2.06 -10.75
C PHE A 117 -3.04 -2.83 -9.44
N ALA A 118 -3.57 -2.31 -8.33
CA ALA A 118 -3.46 -2.92 -7.01
C ALA A 118 -4.02 -4.34 -7.01
N GLU A 119 -5.20 -4.55 -7.58
CA GLU A 119 -5.81 -5.88 -7.71
C GLU A 119 -4.88 -6.85 -8.46
N ASN A 120 -4.47 -6.48 -9.67
CA ASN A 120 -3.57 -7.31 -10.48
C ASN A 120 -2.21 -7.55 -9.82
N TRP A 121 -1.71 -6.59 -9.04
CA TRP A 121 -0.41 -6.71 -8.38
C TRP A 121 -0.48 -7.57 -7.12
N LEU A 122 -1.55 -7.44 -6.33
CA LEU A 122 -1.78 -8.29 -5.16
C LEU A 122 -1.95 -9.76 -5.57
N GLU A 123 -2.66 -10.05 -6.66
CA GLU A 123 -2.74 -11.42 -7.23
C GLU A 123 -1.35 -11.97 -7.60
N LYS A 124 -0.46 -11.12 -8.14
CA LYS A 124 0.93 -11.52 -8.42
C LYS A 124 1.71 -11.78 -7.15
N LEU A 125 1.54 -10.97 -6.11
CA LEU A 125 2.22 -11.15 -4.82
C LEU A 125 1.75 -12.43 -4.13
N GLU A 126 0.46 -12.78 -4.26
CA GLU A 126 -0.09 -14.07 -3.84
C GLU A 126 0.55 -15.23 -4.61
N GLY A 127 0.61 -15.15 -5.95
CA GLY A 127 1.29 -16.15 -6.78
C GLY A 127 2.80 -16.26 -6.50
N GLN A 128 3.42 -15.21 -5.98
CA GLN A 128 4.80 -15.17 -5.49
C GLN A 128 4.93 -15.65 -4.04
N GLY A 129 3.85 -16.12 -3.39
CA GLY A 129 3.87 -16.65 -2.02
C GLY A 129 4.12 -15.60 -0.92
N PHE A 130 3.90 -14.31 -1.20
CA PHE A 130 3.97 -13.26 -0.18
C PHE A 130 2.66 -13.06 0.57
N LEU A 131 1.54 -13.48 -0.03
CA LEU A 131 0.20 -13.39 0.53
C LEU A 131 -0.40 -14.79 0.61
N ASP A 132 -1.21 -15.02 1.64
CA ASP A 132 -2.05 -16.22 1.70
C ASP A 132 -3.23 -16.05 0.72
N PRO A 133 -3.66 -17.13 0.04
CA PRO A 133 -4.86 -17.10 -0.79
C PRO A 133 -6.09 -16.78 0.06
N PHE A 134 -6.93 -15.87 -0.44
CA PHE A 134 -8.19 -15.45 0.19
C PHE A 134 -9.31 -16.50 0.03
#